data_AF-A0A841LCD8-F1
#
_entry.id   AF-A0A841LCD8-F1
#
_cell.length_a   1.000
_cell.length_b   1.000
_cell.length_c   1.000
_cell.angle_alpha   90.00
_cell.angle_beta   90.00
_cell.angle_gamma   90.00
#
_symmetry.space_group_name_H-M   'P 1'
#
loop_
_entity.id
_entity.type
_entity.pdbx_description
1 polymer ?
#
loop_
_entity_poly.entity_id
_entity_poly.type
_entity_poly.pdbx_seq_one_letter_code
_entity_poly.pdbx_strand_id
1 'polypeptide(L)'
;MTTSARDIGGKQIADPRVRKKRLGAPTKYAMLPNAGFVTHFIDSGGIIDVDRVADTFRMTKGQLAETVGLGTATIGKADRRTAPRTQSRVREMLEIVALIREWAGGETQAMAWYRSQPIPALDGRTPEALVKAGEAGAVRDYLDHLALGGFA
;
A
#
# COMPACT_ATOMS: atom_id res chain seq x y z
N MET A 1 -67.57 42.36 -13.70
CA MET A 1 -68.15 41.16 -14.37
C MET A 1 -67.03 40.52 -15.20
N THR A 2 -66.69 39.24 -15.23
CA THR A 2 -66.96 38.04 -14.44
C THR A 2 -65.97 36.99 -14.98
N THR A 3 -65.27 36.29 -14.07
CA THR A 3 -64.81 34.89 -14.16
C THR A 3 -63.50 34.46 -14.85
N SER A 4 -62.80 33.61 -14.06
CA SER A 4 -61.92 32.47 -14.36
C SER A 4 -60.43 32.72 -14.53
N ALA A 5 -59.61 32.55 -13.50
CA ALA A 5 -59.21 31.28 -12.86
C ALA A 5 -58.41 30.36 -13.79
N ARG A 6 -57.07 30.43 -13.69
CA ARG A 6 -56.21 29.26 -13.71
C ARG A 6 -55.12 29.41 -12.66
N ASP A 7 -55.38 28.70 -11.57
CA ASP A 7 -54.44 28.11 -10.65
C ASP A 7 -53.29 27.42 -11.40
N ILE A 8 -52.04 27.82 -11.11
CA ILE A 8 -50.88 26.95 -11.23
C ILE A 8 -50.01 27.24 -10.01
N GLY A 9 -50.28 26.51 -8.93
CA GLY A 9 -49.42 26.41 -7.77
C GLY A 9 -47.96 26.15 -8.17
N GLY A 10 -47.11 27.14 -7.93
CA GLY A 10 -45.66 27.00 -7.93
C GLY A 10 -45.25 26.09 -6.79
N LYS A 11 -45.38 24.78 -6.99
CA LYS A 11 -44.88 23.75 -6.09
C LYS A 11 -43.36 23.89 -6.05
N GLN A 12 -42.87 24.48 -4.97
CA GLN A 12 -41.46 24.46 -4.60
C GLN A 12 -41.05 22.99 -4.46
N ILE A 13 -40.56 22.41 -5.55
CA ILE A 13 -39.87 21.13 -5.54
C ILE A 13 -38.52 21.37 -4.88
N ALA A 14 -38.51 21.36 -3.55
CA ALA A 14 -37.31 21.07 -2.80
C ALA A 14 -36.80 19.72 -3.32
N ASP A 15 -35.68 19.73 -4.04
CA ASP A 15 -35.00 18.52 -4.49
C ASP A 15 -34.57 17.71 -3.26
N PRO A 16 -35.18 16.54 -2.98
CA PRO A 16 -34.85 15.74 -1.80
C PRO A 16 -33.74 14.73 -2.10
N ARG A 17 -32.97 14.89 -3.19
CA ARG A 17 -31.91 13.95 -3.55
C ARG A 17 -30.50 14.45 -3.27
N VAL A 18 -30.33 15.31 -2.27
CA VAL A 18 -29.12 15.23 -1.41
C VAL A 18 -29.26 13.99 -0.52
N ARG A 19 -29.25 12.79 -1.13
CA ARG A 19 -28.85 11.59 -0.39
C ARG A 19 -27.37 11.76 -0.13
N LYS A 20 -27.04 12.27 1.07
CA LYS A 20 -25.73 12.08 1.70
C LYS A 20 -25.37 10.60 1.52
N LYS A 21 -24.54 10.28 0.54
CA LYS A 21 -23.94 8.96 0.44
C LYS A 21 -22.86 8.88 1.51
N ARG A 22 -23.29 8.74 2.77
CA ARG A 22 -22.48 8.12 3.80
C ARG A 22 -22.45 6.62 3.50
N LEU A 23 -21.66 6.22 2.50
CA LEU A 23 -20.96 4.94 2.49
C LEU A 23 -19.51 5.33 2.86
N GLY A 24 -18.87 4.92 3.94
CA GLY A 24 -19.00 3.77 4.83
C GLY A 24 -17.55 3.29 5.01
N ALA A 25 -16.96 3.36 6.21
CA ALA A 25 -15.56 2.96 6.41
C ALA A 25 -15.37 1.49 6.00
N PRO A 26 -14.43 1.21 5.08
CA PRO A 26 -13.19 0.60 5.52
C PRO A 26 -11.96 1.35 5.00
N THR A 27 -11.08 1.74 5.90
CA THR A 27 -9.74 2.19 5.54
C THR A 27 -8.76 1.82 6.64
N LYS A 28 -7.62 1.27 6.19
CA LYS A 28 -6.28 1.25 6.81
C LYS A 28 -5.30 0.40 6.00
N TYR A 29 -5.83 -0.47 5.11
CA TYR A 29 -5.22 -1.15 3.93
C TYR A 29 -6.34 -1.91 3.19
N ALA A 30 -7.44 -1.22 2.86
CA ALA A 30 -8.80 -1.77 2.96
C ALA A 30 -9.05 -3.13 2.26
N MET A 31 -8.94 -4.18 3.08
CA MET A 31 -9.33 -5.57 2.86
C MET A 31 -8.36 -6.50 2.10
N LEU A 32 -7.07 -6.48 2.45
CA LEU A 32 -6.07 -7.56 2.27
C LEU A 32 -6.44 -8.72 1.29
N PRO A 33 -6.48 -8.52 -0.05
CA PRO A 33 -6.41 -9.63 -0.99
C PRO A 33 -5.02 -10.28 -0.95
N ASN A 34 -4.04 -9.58 -0.37
CA ASN A 34 -2.63 -9.95 -0.32
C ASN A 34 -2.08 -10.24 1.10
N ALA A 35 -2.93 -10.44 2.13
CA ALA A 35 -2.46 -10.96 3.43
C ALA A 35 -1.66 -12.26 3.27
N GLY A 36 -2.17 -13.12 2.36
CA GLY A 36 -1.51 -14.37 1.98
C GLY A 36 -0.08 -14.18 1.50
N PHE A 37 0.21 -13.05 0.84
CA PHE A 37 1.52 -12.80 0.26
C PHE A 37 2.58 -12.64 1.35
N VAL A 38 2.35 -11.78 2.36
CA VAL A 38 3.33 -11.61 3.44
C VAL A 38 3.45 -12.91 4.25
N THR A 39 2.34 -13.61 4.52
CA THR A 39 2.37 -14.87 5.26
C THR A 39 3.13 -15.99 4.55
N HIS A 40 3.24 -15.95 3.22
CA HIS A 40 4.05 -16.91 2.46
C HIS A 40 5.54 -16.87 2.83
N PHE A 41 6.00 -15.75 3.37
CA PHE A 41 7.38 -15.57 3.84
C PHE A 41 7.56 -15.80 5.33
N ILE A 42 6.49 -16.08 6.07
CA ILE A 42 6.56 -16.33 7.51
C ILE A 42 6.83 -17.81 7.75
N ASP A 43 7.84 -18.14 8.56
CA ASP A 43 8.16 -19.50 8.96
C ASP A 43 7.26 -19.98 10.13
N SER A 44 7.46 -21.22 10.58
CA SER A 44 6.72 -21.78 11.71
C SER A 44 6.99 -21.07 13.05
N GLY A 45 8.07 -20.28 13.14
CA GLY A 45 8.42 -19.46 14.29
C GLY A 45 7.76 -18.07 14.28
N GLY A 46 6.98 -17.73 13.25
CA GLY A 46 6.29 -16.44 13.15
C GLY A 46 7.19 -15.29 12.70
N ILE A 47 8.39 -15.59 12.20
CA ILE A 47 9.33 -14.60 11.65
C ILE A 47 9.42 -14.71 10.14
N ILE A 48 9.84 -13.65 9.48
CA ILE A 48 10.08 -13.64 8.04
C ILE A 48 11.36 -14.42 7.74
N ASP A 49 11.22 -15.45 6.92
CA ASP A 49 12.29 -16.19 6.25
C ASP A 49 12.92 -15.28 5.18
N VAL A 50 13.97 -14.58 5.60
CA VAL A 50 14.71 -13.63 4.76
C VAL A 50 15.38 -14.31 3.57
N ASP A 51 15.71 -15.60 3.69
CA ASP A 51 16.35 -16.35 2.61
C ASP A 51 15.34 -16.63 1.50
N ARG A 52 14.12 -17.04 1.87
CA ARG A 52 13.00 -17.15 0.92
C ARG A 52 12.68 -15.82 0.22
N VAL A 53 12.68 -14.70 0.95
CA VAL A 53 12.45 -13.38 0.35
C VAL A 53 13.52 -13.07 -0.70
N ALA A 54 14.80 -13.29 -0.37
CA ALA A 54 15.91 -13.06 -1.29
C ALA A 54 15.78 -13.93 -2.56
N ASP A 55 15.44 -15.20 -2.40
CA ASP A 55 15.25 -16.14 -3.50
C ASP A 55 14.08 -15.76 -4.41
N THR A 56 12.93 -15.38 -3.84
CA THR A 56 11.74 -14.96 -4.61
C THR A 56 12.04 -13.75 -5.49
N PHE A 57 12.75 -12.74 -4.97
CA PHE A 57 13.10 -11.55 -5.74
C PHE A 57 14.42 -11.67 -6.51
N ARG A 58 15.05 -12.85 -6.53
CA ARG A 58 16.33 -13.11 -7.20
C ARG A 58 17.45 -12.15 -6.76
N MET A 59 17.48 -11.85 -5.48
CA MET A 59 18.47 -10.97 -4.85
C MET A 59 19.44 -11.78 -4.03
N THR A 60 20.69 -11.33 -3.96
CA THR A 60 21.57 -11.75 -2.88
C THR A 60 21.08 -11.19 -1.54
N LYS A 61 21.47 -11.82 -0.42
CA LYS A 61 21.19 -11.30 0.93
C LYS A 61 21.72 -9.87 1.14
N GLY A 62 22.85 -9.54 0.52
CA GLY A 62 23.42 -8.19 0.56
C GLY A 62 22.55 -7.17 -0.18
N GLN A 63 22.06 -7.51 -1.37
CA GLN A 63 21.14 -6.66 -2.13
C GLN A 63 19.80 -6.50 -1.41
N LEU A 64 19.26 -7.55 -0.81
CA LEU A 64 18.05 -7.44 0.01
C LEU A 64 18.28 -6.50 1.20
N ALA A 65 19.41 -6.63 1.90
CA ALA A 65 19.74 -5.76 3.02
C ALA A 65 19.77 -4.29 2.59
N GLU A 66 20.43 -4.00 1.47
CA GLU A 66 20.47 -2.66 0.90
C GLU A 66 19.05 -2.17 0.55
N THR A 67 18.25 -2.99 -0.13
CA THR A 67 16.88 -2.67 -0.57
C THR A 67 15.96 -2.27 0.60
N VAL A 68 16.22 -2.79 1.81
CA VAL A 68 15.44 -2.49 3.02
C VAL A 68 16.16 -1.56 4.02
N GLY A 69 17.29 -0.95 3.61
CA GLY A 69 18.03 0.03 4.43
C GLY A 69 18.79 -0.56 5.62
N LEU A 70 19.28 -1.79 5.48
CA LEU A 70 20.13 -2.47 6.43
C LEU A 70 21.56 -2.55 5.89
N GLY A 71 22.56 -2.58 6.78
CA GLY A 71 23.94 -2.85 6.36
C GLY A 71 24.03 -4.25 5.74
N THR A 72 24.81 -4.41 4.67
CA THR A 72 24.94 -5.68 3.91
C THR A 72 25.33 -6.89 4.77
N ALA A 73 26.09 -6.67 5.85
CA ALA A 73 26.48 -7.69 6.82
C ALA A 73 25.37 -8.08 7.84
N THR A 74 24.20 -7.44 7.78
CA THR A 74 23.09 -7.67 8.72
C THR A 74 22.34 -8.94 8.39
N ILE A 75 22.13 -9.27 7.11
CA ILE A 75 21.37 -10.46 6.73
C ILE A 75 22.26 -11.73 6.69
N GLY A 76 23.59 -11.58 6.81
CA GLY A 76 24.54 -12.71 6.77
C GLY A 76 24.49 -13.66 7.98
N LYS A 77 24.20 -13.16 9.20
CA LYS A 77 24.21 -13.96 10.44
C LYS A 77 22.78 -14.22 10.95
N ALA A 78 22.53 -15.42 11.47
CA ALA A 78 21.20 -15.86 11.93
C ALA A 78 20.58 -14.90 12.95
N ASP A 79 21.31 -14.50 14.00
CA ASP A 79 20.81 -13.61 15.05
C ASP A 79 20.41 -12.22 14.55
N ARG A 80 21.03 -11.75 13.46
CA ARG A 80 20.73 -10.44 12.87
C ARG A 80 19.57 -10.51 11.90
N ARG A 81 19.26 -11.68 11.34
CA ARG A 81 18.06 -11.92 10.53
C ARG A 81 16.80 -11.85 11.40
N THR A 82 16.86 -12.35 12.63
CA THR A 82 15.73 -12.37 13.57
C THR A 82 15.56 -11.06 14.36
N ALA A 83 16.54 -10.15 14.28
CA ALA A 83 16.48 -8.87 14.98
C ALA A 83 15.20 -8.08 14.62
N PRO A 84 14.51 -7.46 15.59
CA PRO A 84 13.23 -6.76 15.36
C PRO A 84 13.29 -5.71 14.24
N ARG A 85 14.39 -4.95 14.17
CA ARG A 85 14.59 -3.96 13.11
C ARG A 85 14.64 -4.62 11.73
N THR A 86 15.42 -5.69 11.57
CA THR A 86 15.51 -6.43 10.30
C THR A 86 14.14 -6.93 9.87
N GLN A 87 13.42 -7.56 10.79
CA GLN A 87 12.07 -8.09 10.54
C GLN A 87 11.08 -6.98 10.16
N SER A 88 11.10 -5.83 10.84
CA SER A 88 10.27 -4.67 10.49
C SER A 88 10.55 -4.17 9.09
N ARG A 89 11.83 -3.98 8.73
CA ARG A 89 12.22 -3.45 7.41
C ARG A 89 11.83 -4.38 6.27
N VAL A 90 12.04 -5.68 6.43
CA VAL A 90 11.64 -6.66 5.41
C VAL A 90 10.12 -6.74 5.30
N ARG A 91 9.40 -6.73 6.43
CA ARG A 91 7.93 -6.66 6.43
C ARG A 91 7.44 -5.41 5.71
N GLU A 92 8.08 -4.27 5.96
CA GLU A 92 7.68 -3.00 5.38
C GLU A 92 7.73 -3.00 3.86
N MET A 93 8.82 -3.53 3.31
CA MET A 93 8.97 -3.75 1.88
C MET A 93 7.92 -4.73 1.33
N LEU A 94 7.73 -5.89 1.98
CA LEU A 94 6.76 -6.90 1.54
C LEU A 94 5.33 -6.37 1.54
N GLU A 95 4.93 -5.57 2.52
CA GLU A 95 3.61 -4.93 2.58
C GLU A 95 3.40 -3.97 1.41
N ILE A 96 4.39 -3.15 1.06
CA ILE A 96 4.30 -2.26 -0.11
C ILE A 96 4.22 -3.05 -1.41
N VAL A 97 5.06 -4.09 -1.58
CA VAL A 97 5.01 -4.97 -2.75
C VAL A 97 3.66 -5.69 -2.85
N ALA A 98 3.12 -6.15 -1.72
CA ALA A 98 1.80 -6.78 -1.64
C ALA A 98 0.69 -5.85 -2.12
N LEU A 99 0.74 -4.56 -1.76
CA LEU A 99 -0.28 -3.59 -2.18
C LEU A 99 -0.23 -3.34 -3.69
N ILE A 100 0.94 -3.44 -4.31
CA ILE A 100 1.10 -3.07 -5.72
C ILE A 100 1.16 -4.21 -6.72
N ARG A 101 1.36 -5.46 -6.27
CA ARG A 101 1.56 -6.63 -7.15
C ARG A 101 0.44 -6.85 -8.18
N GLU A 102 -0.82 -6.63 -7.82
CA GLU A 102 -1.95 -6.91 -8.71
C GLU A 102 -1.98 -5.95 -9.92
N TRP A 103 -1.77 -4.66 -9.69
CA TRP A 103 -1.80 -3.65 -10.74
C TRP A 103 -0.44 -3.41 -11.39
N ALA A 104 0.66 -3.79 -10.73
CA ALA A 104 1.99 -3.84 -11.35
C ALA A 104 2.16 -5.04 -12.30
N GLY A 105 1.30 -6.06 -12.22
CA GLY A 105 1.38 -7.25 -13.08
C GLY A 105 2.26 -8.38 -12.53
N GLY A 106 2.49 -8.41 -11.22
CA GLY A 106 3.25 -9.46 -10.54
C GLY A 106 4.28 -8.93 -9.53
N GLU A 107 4.89 -9.85 -8.79
CA GLU A 107 5.87 -9.54 -7.73
C GLU A 107 7.15 -8.92 -8.29
N THR A 108 7.64 -9.41 -9.43
CA THR A 108 8.83 -8.87 -10.10
C THR A 108 8.60 -7.44 -10.56
N GLN A 109 7.44 -7.17 -11.16
CA GLN A 109 7.07 -5.83 -11.64
C GLN A 109 6.83 -4.87 -10.48
N ALA A 110 6.17 -5.35 -9.41
CA ALA A 110 6.03 -4.59 -8.17
C ALA A 110 7.37 -4.23 -7.56
N MET A 111 8.33 -5.16 -7.51
CA MET A 111 9.68 -4.88 -7.02
C MET A 111 10.43 -3.90 -7.93
N ALA A 112 10.23 -3.96 -9.25
CA ALA A 112 10.79 -2.96 -10.16
C ALA A 112 10.23 -1.57 -9.83
N TRP A 113 8.91 -1.44 -9.73
CA TRP A 113 8.23 -0.19 -9.36
C TRP A 113 8.69 0.35 -8.01
N TYR A 114 8.77 -0.51 -6.98
CA TYR A 114 9.24 -0.16 -5.64
C TYR A 114 10.63 0.52 -5.65
N ARG A 115 11.53 0.05 -6.52
CA ARG A 115 12.90 0.56 -6.62
C ARG A 115 13.03 1.77 -7.53
N SER A 116 12.24 1.85 -8.60
CA SER A 116 12.46 2.83 -9.67
C SER A 116 11.43 3.95 -9.74
N GLN A 117 10.23 3.79 -9.17
CA GLN A 117 9.17 4.77 -9.37
C GLN A 117 9.26 5.92 -8.35
N PRO A 118 9.55 7.16 -8.78
CA PRO A 118 9.45 8.32 -7.92
C PRO A 118 7.98 8.62 -7.60
N ILE A 119 7.68 8.98 -6.35
CA ILE A 119 6.35 9.42 -5.93
C ILE A 119 6.36 10.95 -5.83
N PRO A 120 5.70 11.69 -6.75
CA PRO A 120 5.73 13.15 -6.76
C PRO A 120 5.21 13.79 -5.46
N ALA A 121 4.21 13.16 -4.82
CA ALA A 121 3.65 13.61 -3.56
C ALA A 121 4.59 13.43 -2.35
N LEU A 122 5.68 12.66 -2.52
CA LEU A 122 6.66 12.34 -1.48
C LEU A 122 8.06 12.79 -1.94
N ASP A 123 8.16 14.05 -2.37
CA ASP A 123 9.39 14.72 -2.82
C ASP A 123 10.11 14.00 -3.98
N GLY A 124 9.37 13.26 -4.81
CA GLY A 124 9.92 12.49 -5.91
C GLY A 124 10.77 11.29 -5.46
N ARG A 125 10.71 10.90 -4.18
CA ARG A 125 11.46 9.76 -3.65
C ARG A 125 10.80 8.45 -4.06
N THR A 126 11.63 7.41 -4.22
CA THR A 126 11.13 6.06 -4.47
C THR A 126 10.65 5.42 -3.15
N PRO A 127 9.73 4.44 -3.22
CA PRO A 127 9.38 3.62 -2.07
C PRO A 127 10.59 3.03 -1.35
N GLU A 128 11.58 2.54 -2.10
CA GLU A 128 12.85 2.05 -1.55
C GLU A 128 13.56 3.11 -0.71
N ALA A 129 13.69 4.34 -1.23
CA ALA A 129 14.33 5.44 -0.52
C ALA A 129 13.57 5.83 0.77
N LEU A 130 12.24 5.70 0.77
CA LEU A 130 11.39 6.00 1.93
C LEU A 130 11.48 4.89 2.99
N VAL A 131 11.47 3.61 2.60
CA VAL A 131 11.70 2.49 3.51
C VAL A 131 13.09 2.62 4.14
N LYS A 132 14.13 2.89 3.36
CA LYS A 132 15.50 3.13 3.86
C LYS A 132 15.54 4.21 4.95
N ALA A 133 14.72 5.26 4.82
CA ALA A 133 14.66 6.36 5.78
C ALA A 133 13.80 6.10 7.03
N GLY A 134 12.98 5.05 7.09
CA GLY A 134 12.01 4.91 8.20
C GLY A 134 10.59 5.36 7.88
N GLU A 135 10.33 5.72 6.62
CA GLU A 135 9.12 6.41 6.20
C GLU A 135 8.20 5.52 5.36
N ALA A 136 8.23 4.20 5.59
CA ALA A 136 7.39 3.23 4.88
C ALA A 136 5.88 3.52 5.05
N GLY A 137 5.49 4.14 6.17
CA GLY A 137 4.12 4.58 6.43
C GLY A 137 3.63 5.60 5.39
N ALA A 138 4.47 6.57 5.00
CA ALA A 138 4.10 7.58 4.02
C ALA A 138 3.79 6.97 2.64
N VAL A 139 4.54 5.94 2.22
CA VAL A 139 4.27 5.21 0.98
C VAL A 139 2.90 4.53 1.05
N ARG A 140 2.59 3.92 2.17
CA ARG A 140 1.34 3.20 2.37
C ARG A 140 0.14 4.13 2.41
N ASP A 141 0.26 5.23 3.12
CA ASP A 141 -0.77 6.27 3.17
C ASP A 141 -1.03 6.83 1.77
N TYR A 142 0.04 7.08 1.00
CA TYR A 142 -0.07 7.48 -0.40
C TYR A 142 -0.81 6.43 -1.26
N LEU A 143 -0.43 5.16 -1.15
CA LEU A 143 -1.06 4.08 -1.92
C LEU A 143 -2.53 3.84 -1.51
N ASP A 144 -2.85 4.00 -0.23
CA ASP A 144 -4.21 3.92 0.29
C ASP A 144 -5.07 5.08 -0.24
N HIS A 145 -4.54 6.31 -0.26
CA HIS A 145 -5.19 7.44 -0.91
C HIS A 145 -5.39 7.24 -2.42
N LEU A 146 -4.41 6.65 -3.12
CA LEU A 146 -4.54 6.34 -4.55
C LEU A 146 -5.66 5.32 -4.80
N ALA A 147 -5.80 4.31 -3.94
CA ALA A 147 -6.89 3.34 -4.01
C ALA A 147 -8.28 3.98 -3.79
N LEU A 148 -8.36 5.06 -3.01
CA LEU A 148 -9.60 5.82 -2.79
C LEU A 148 -9.99 6.70 -4.00
N GLY A 149 -9.03 7.11 -4.83
CA GLY A 149 -9.24 7.98 -5.99
C GLY A 149 -9.48 7.25 -7.32
N GLY A 150 -9.21 5.94 -7.40
CA GLY A 150 -9.17 5.17 -8.65
C GLY A 150 -10.46 4.45 -9.09
N PHE A 151 -11.60 4.66 -8.41
CA PHE A 151 -12.89 4.02 -8.72
C PHE A 151 -13.99 4.99 -9.19
N ALA A 152 -13.62 6.16 -9.74
CA ALA A 152 -14.57 7.14 -10.29
C ALA A 152 -14.60 7.13 -11.82
#